data_AF-A0A8K0PX01-F1
#
_entry.id   AF-A0A8K0PX01-F1
#
_cell.length_a   1.000
_cell.length_b   1.000
_cell.length_c   1.000
_cell.angle_alpha   90.00
_cell.angle_beta   90.00
_cell.angle_gamma   90.00
#
_symmetry.space_group_name_H-M   'P 1'
#
loop_
_entity.id
_entity.type
_entity.pdbx_description
1 polymer ?
#
loop_
_entity_poly.entity_id
_entity_poly.type
_entity_poly.pdbx_seq_one_letter_code
_entity_poly.pdbx_strand_id
1 'polypeptide(L)' 'GDEVRTPFRGGKREGDVERVVMTEGEAKEADVKNPPKVLFTDQLGHRVAHNPGTLKHGTKE' A
#
# COMPACT_ATOMS: atom_id res chain seq x y z
N GLY A 1 -4.19 -9.76 0.58
CA GLY A 1 -3.34 -10.01 -0.59
C GLY A 1 -1.99 -10.50 -0.10
N ASP A 2 -0.90 -10.03 -0.69
CA ASP A 2 0.43 -10.15 -0.07
C ASP A 2 0.54 -9.20 1.10
N GLU A 3 1.26 -9.61 2.14
CA GLU A 3 1.60 -8.71 3.23
C GLU A 3 2.67 -7.73 2.72
N VAL A 4 2.50 -6.44 2.99
CA VAL A 4 3.47 -5.40 2.62
C VAL A 4 3.77 -4.52 3.82
N ARG A 5 5.01 -4.01 3.89
CA ARG A 5 5.44 -3.09 4.94
C ARG A 5 6.29 -1.93 4.43
N THR A 6 6.13 -0.78 5.06
CA THR A 6 6.99 0.41 4.90
C THR A 6 7.41 0.95 6.27
N PRO A 7 8.72 1.02 6.58
CA PRO A 7 9.21 1.61 7.82
C PRO A 7 9.25 3.13 7.73
N PHE A 8 9.06 3.80 8.87
CA PHE A 8 9.31 5.23 9.03
C PHE A 8 9.95 5.49 10.39
N ARG A 9 10.43 6.72 10.64
CA ARG A 9 11.05 7.05 11.94
C ARG A 9 10.01 6.89 13.05
N GLY A 10 10.24 5.93 13.95
CA GLY A 10 9.35 5.67 15.09
C GLY A 10 8.22 4.67 14.82
N GLY A 11 8.21 3.98 13.67
CA GLY A 11 7.19 2.96 13.43
C GLY A 11 7.27 2.29 12.06
N LYS A 12 6.20 1.57 11.73
CA LYS A 12 5.99 0.95 10.42
C LYS A 12 4.50 1.02 10.06
N ARG A 13 4.18 0.94 8.78
CA ARG A 13 2.84 0.58 8.31
C ARG A 13 2.94 -0.77 7.63
N GLU A 14 2.15 -1.72 8.11
CA GLU A 14 2.13 -3.10 7.66
C GLU A 14 0.69 -3.56 7.52
N GLY A 15 0.40 -4.27 6.44
CA GLY A 15 -0.93 -4.80 6.16
C GLY A 15 -0.98 -5.55 4.85
N ASP A 16 -2.11 -6.21 4.63
CA ASP A 16 -2.36 -6.98 3.41
C ASP A 16 -2.77 -6.08 2.24
N VAL A 17 -2.20 -6.32 1.06
CA VAL A 17 -2.63 -5.64 -0.17
C VAL A 17 -4.11 -5.90 -0.44
N GLU A 18 -4.88 -4.82 -0.55
CA GLU A 18 -6.32 -4.81 -0.86
C GLU A 18 -6.57 -4.52 -2.33
N ARG A 19 -5.87 -3.53 -2.90
CA ARG A 19 -6.00 -3.13 -4.31
C ARG A 19 -4.66 -2.64 -4.85
N VAL A 20 -4.37 -2.97 -6.11
CA VAL A 20 -3.29 -2.34 -6.88
C VAL A 20 -3.92 -1.46 -7.94
N VAL A 21 -3.64 -0.16 -7.86
CA VAL A 21 -4.07 0.87 -8.80
C VAL A 21 -2.98 1.01 -9.85
N MET A 22 -3.32 0.73 -11.11
CA MET A 22 -2.35 0.74 -12.22
C MET A 22 -2.59 1.89 -13.20
N THR A 23 -3.82 2.42 -13.26
CA THR A 23 -4.22 3.44 -14.25
C THR A 23 -4.64 4.74 -13.60
N GLU A 24 -4.61 5.84 -14.37
CA GLU A 24 -5.09 7.16 -13.92
C GLU A 24 -6.59 7.17 -13.60
N GLY A 25 -7.38 6.37 -14.32
CA GLY A 25 -8.82 6.23 -14.07
C GLY A 25 -9.11 5.61 -12.69
N GLU A 26 -8.43 4.52 -12.37
CA GLU A 26 -8.51 3.87 -11.05
C GLU A 26 -7.95 4.78 -9.95
N ALA A 27 -6.89 5.53 -10.24
CA ALA A 27 -6.31 6.47 -9.29
C ALA A 27 -7.31 7.58 -8.92
N LYS A 28 -8.02 8.13 -9.91
CA LYS A 28 -9.09 9.10 -9.68
C LYS A 28 -10.27 8.51 -8.89
N GLU A 29 -10.68 7.28 -9.18
CA GLU A 29 -11.75 6.59 -8.44
C GLU A 29 -11.36 6.36 -6.97
N ALA A 30 -10.10 5.98 -6.72
CA ALA A 30 -9.59 5.69 -5.40
C ALA A 30 -9.07 6.93 -4.62
N ASP A 31 -9.19 8.14 -5.20
CA ASP A 31 -8.65 9.40 -4.68
C ASP A 31 -7.15 9.34 -4.35
N VAL A 32 -6.37 8.75 -5.25
CA VAL A 32 -4.90 8.68 -5.17
C VAL A 32 -4.27 9.27 -6.44
N LYS A 33 -2.97 9.54 -6.38
CA LYS A 33 -2.20 10.14 -7.49
C LYS A 33 -0.99 9.28 -7.85
N ASN A 34 -0.53 9.43 -9.08
CA ASN A 34 0.71 8.85 -9.61
C ASN A 34 0.72 7.32 -9.50
N PRO A 35 -0.12 6.61 -10.27
CA PRO A 35 -0.03 5.16 -10.37
C PRO A 35 1.38 4.73 -10.88
N PRO A 36 1.87 3.55 -10.48
CA PRO A 36 1.17 2.52 -9.71
C PRO A 36 1.12 2.81 -8.20
N LYS A 37 -0.01 2.44 -7.57
CA LYS A 37 -0.21 2.55 -6.11
C LYS A 37 -0.77 1.27 -5.53
N VAL A 38 -0.23 0.85 -4.39
CA VAL A 38 -0.76 -0.24 -3.58
C VAL A 38 -1.57 0.35 -2.45
N LEU A 39 -2.81 -0.12 -2.31
CA LEU A 39 -3.73 0.22 -1.23
C LEU A 39 -3.79 -0.91 -0.21
N PHE A 40 -3.66 -0.58 1.07
CA PHE A 40 -3.81 -1.50 2.18
C PHE A 40 -4.22 -0.76 3.45
N THR A 41 -4.86 -1.45 4.39
CA THR A 41 -5.11 -0.96 5.75
C THR A 41 -3.95 -1.37 6.66
N ASP A 42 -3.38 -0.42 7.40
CA ASP A 42 -2.28 -0.71 8.33
C ASP A 42 -2.77 -1.33 9.66
N GLN A 43 -1.83 -1.77 10.48
CA GLN A 43 -2.10 -2.41 11.78
C GLN A 43 -2.83 -1.52 12.81
N LEU A 44 -3.00 -0.22 12.53
CA LEU A 44 -3.75 0.72 13.35
C LEU A 44 -5.11 1.11 12.71
N GLY A 45 -5.47 0.49 11.59
CA GLY A 45 -6.72 0.75 10.87
C GLY A 45 -6.64 1.94 9.90
N HIS A 46 -5.45 2.48 9.60
CA HIS A 46 -5.34 3.56 8.63
C HIS A 46 -5.29 3.04 7.19
N ARG A 47 -6.04 3.68 6.30
CA ARG A 47 -5.91 3.45 4.85
C ARG A 47 -4.59 4.04 4.32
N VAL A 48 -3.82 3.24 3.62
CA VAL A 48 -2.51 3.61 3.06
C VAL A 48 -2.51 3.46 1.55
N ALA A 49 -1.95 4.44 0.86
CA ALA A 49 -1.68 4.38 -0.58
C ALA A 49 -0.20 4.61 -0.85
N HIS A 50 0.54 3.56 -1.18
CA HIS A 50 2.01 3.63 -1.29
C HIS A 50 2.52 3.21 -2.66
N ASN A 51 3.70 3.71 -3.02
CA ASN A 51 4.39 3.23 -4.23
C ASN A 51 4.81 1.77 -4.00
N PRO A 52 4.45 0.82 -4.89
CA PRO A 52 4.85 -0.58 -4.76
C PRO A 52 6.35 -0.78 -4.68
N GLY A 53 7.13 -0.04 -5.49
CA GLY A 53 8.58 -0.22 -5.59
C GLY A 53 9.37 0.18 -4.34
N THR A 54 8.69 0.76 -3.34
CA THR A 54 9.30 1.16 -2.05
C THR A 54 8.74 0.37 -0.87
N LEU A 55 7.83 -0.58 -1.11
CA LEU A 55 7.36 -1.52 -0.11
C LEU A 55 8.28 -2.75 -0.03
N LYS A 56 8.31 -3.37 1.14
CA LYS A 56 8.88 -4.71 1.31
C LYS A 56 7.73 -5.70 1.41
N HIS A 57 7.81 -6.81 0.69
CA HIS A 57 6.91 -7.94 0.92
C HIS A 57 7.20 -8.54 2.30
N GLY A 58 6.13 -8.89 3.02
CA GLY A 58 6.21 -9.80 4.15
C GLY A 58 6.67 -11.17 3.66
N THR A 59 7.47 -11.85 4.47
CA THR A 59 7.76 -13.26 4.24
C THR A 59 6.48 -14.05 4.52
N LYS A 60 5.78 -14.46 3.47
CA LYS A 60 4.89 -15.62 3.57
C LYS A 60 5.78 -16.86 3.54
N GLU A 61 5.74 -17.66 4.60
CA GLU A 61 6.37 -19.00 4.64
C GLU A 61 5.75 -19.94 3.61
#